data_AF-A0A950K0W5-F1
#
_entry.id   AF-A0A950K0W5-F1
#
_cell.length_a   1.000
_cell.length_b   1.000
_cell.length_c   1.000
_cell.angle_alpha   90.00
_cell.angle_beta   90.00
_cell.angle_gamma   90.00
#
_symmetry.space_group_name_H-M   'P 1'
#
loop_
_entity.id
_entity.type
_entity.pdbx_description
1 polymer ?
#
loop_
_entity_poly.entity_id
_entity_poly.type
_entity_poly.pdbx_seq_one_letter_code
_entity_poly.pdbx_strand_id
1 'polypeptide(L)'
;MVTQVELARTLGLDVSTVNKILNRRPGLRFRKETVRQVFQMAKSMGFDFNRIKHPHRRRHARATSHVPSEVLIYSRAGTLIEQGAAIIRDMSPGGALLSDVQLPSASLPIHPFLVGLRAKPPTLTSEVRGRVVRLETGSKVTLGIEFMDGPVAATV
;
A
#
# COMPACT_ATOMS: atom_id res chain seq x y z
N MET A 1 -23.70 -5.85 17.41
CA MET A 1 -23.41 -5.40 16.03
C MET A 1 -22.46 -6.41 15.42
N VAL A 2 -22.81 -7.03 14.28
CA VAL A 2 -22.01 -8.15 13.76
C VAL A 2 -20.76 -7.69 13.01
N THR A 3 -19.63 -8.27 13.37
CA THR A 3 -18.32 -7.97 12.79
C THR A 3 -17.86 -9.03 11.80
N GLN A 4 -16.89 -8.67 10.95
CA GLN A 4 -16.25 -9.63 10.05
C GLN A 4 -15.48 -10.74 10.81
N VAL A 5 -15.04 -10.45 12.03
CA VAL A 5 -14.36 -11.42 12.90
C VAL A 5 -15.34 -12.48 13.41
N GLU A 6 -16.54 -12.06 13.81
CA GLU A 6 -17.59 -12.99 14.24
C GLU A 6 -18.04 -13.87 13.08
N LEU A 7 -18.26 -13.30 11.89
CA LEU A 7 -18.58 -14.07 10.68
C LEU A 7 -17.51 -15.10 10.33
N ALA A 8 -16.23 -14.71 10.44
CA ALA A 8 -15.08 -15.59 10.19
C ALA A 8 -15.06 -16.77 11.17
N ARG A 9 -15.26 -16.52 12.46
CA ARG A 9 -15.34 -17.57 13.49
C ARG A 9 -16.49 -18.53 13.25
N THR A 10 -17.68 -18.02 12.92
CA THR A 10 -18.86 -18.86 12.67
C THR A 10 -18.71 -19.74 11.42
N LEU A 11 -17.99 -19.25 10.40
CA LEU A 11 -17.79 -19.98 9.15
C LEU A 11 -16.51 -20.83 9.14
N GLY A 12 -15.67 -20.77 10.17
CA GLY A 12 -14.35 -21.41 10.18
C GLY A 12 -13.42 -20.89 9.08
N LEU A 13 -13.56 -19.61 8.71
CA LEU A 13 -12.79 -18.95 7.66
C LEU A 13 -11.84 -17.90 8.26
N ASP A 14 -10.78 -17.57 7.54
CA ASP A 14 -9.96 -16.42 7.89
C ASP A 14 -10.75 -15.11 7.76
N VAL A 15 -10.50 -14.18 8.69
CA VAL A 15 -11.06 -12.81 8.63
C VAL A 15 -10.70 -12.13 7.31
N SER A 16 -9.50 -12.39 6.79
CA SER A 16 -9.04 -11.90 5.48
C SER A 16 -9.91 -12.42 4.33
N THR A 17 -10.32 -13.67 4.37
CA THR A 17 -11.18 -14.31 3.36
C THR A 17 -12.57 -13.70 3.37
N VAL A 18 -13.19 -13.59 4.55
CA VAL A 18 -14.49 -12.94 4.73
C VAL A 18 -14.44 -11.48 4.26
N ASN A 19 -13.41 -10.75 4.66
CA ASN A 19 -13.19 -9.35 4.26
C ASN A 19 -13.08 -9.20 2.73
N LYS A 20 -12.34 -10.08 2.06
CA LYS A 20 -12.17 -10.06 0.59
C LYS A 20 -13.47 -10.40 -0.14
N ILE A 21 -14.25 -11.37 0.36
CA ILE A 21 -15.53 -11.77 -0.22
C ILE A 21 -16.57 -10.65 -0.08
N LEU A 22 -16.75 -10.11 1.13
CA LEU A 22 -17.72 -9.04 1.40
C LEU A 22 -17.39 -7.77 0.61
N ASN A 23 -16.10 -7.40 0.49
CA ASN A 23 -15.68 -6.22 -0.27
C ASN A 23 -15.53 -6.44 -1.79
N ARG A 24 -15.91 -7.62 -2.31
CA ARG A 24 -15.82 -7.96 -3.74
C ARG A 24 -14.46 -7.58 -4.36
N ARG A 25 -13.36 -7.88 -3.66
CA ARG A 25 -12.03 -7.44 -4.12
C ARG A 25 -11.73 -8.02 -5.51
N PRO A 26 -11.31 -7.19 -6.49
CA PRO A 26 -10.96 -7.68 -7.82
C PRO A 26 -9.73 -8.59 -7.77
N GLY A 27 -9.71 -9.62 -8.62
CA GLY A 27 -8.56 -10.52 -8.80
C GLY A 27 -8.55 -11.79 -7.95
N LEU A 28 -9.39 -11.92 -6.93
CA LEU A 28 -9.55 -13.19 -6.21
C LEU A 28 -10.73 -14.00 -6.77
N ARG A 29 -10.48 -15.27 -7.13
CA ARG A 29 -11.52 -16.24 -7.48
C ARG A 29 -11.75 -17.17 -6.29
N PHE A 30 -12.83 -16.94 -5.56
CA PHE A 30 -13.35 -17.90 -4.57
C PHE A 30 -14.37 -18.83 -5.23
N ARG A 31 -14.54 -20.05 -4.68
CA ARG A 31 -15.63 -20.95 -5.11
C ARG A 31 -16.98 -20.26 -4.89
N LYS A 32 -17.89 -20.40 -5.85
CA LYS A 32 -19.23 -19.78 -5.80
C LYS A 32 -20.00 -20.15 -4.53
N GLU A 33 -19.83 -21.39 -4.08
CA GLU A 33 -20.42 -21.93 -2.85
C GLU A 33 -19.95 -21.17 -1.61
N THR A 34 -18.65 -20.97 -1.45
CA THR A 34 -18.06 -20.23 -0.32
C THR A 34 -18.54 -18.78 -0.30
N VAL A 35 -18.59 -18.14 -1.46
CA VAL A 35 -19.13 -16.77 -1.58
C VAL A 35 -20.59 -16.74 -1.11
N ARG A 36 -21.41 -17.69 -1.59
CA ARG A 36 -22.83 -17.79 -1.21
C ARG A 36 -23.00 -18.02 0.30
N GLN A 37 -22.22 -18.91 0.90
CA GLN A 37 -22.25 -19.19 2.34
C GLN A 37 -21.93 -17.94 3.17
N VAL A 38 -20.88 -17.19 2.79
CA VAL A 38 -20.51 -15.95 3.49
C VAL A 38 -21.63 -14.92 3.43
N PHE A 39 -22.24 -14.70 2.26
CA PHE A 39 -23.34 -13.74 2.12
C PHE A 39 -24.63 -14.19 2.84
N GLN A 40 -24.94 -15.49 2.82
CA GLN A 40 -26.09 -16.04 3.55
C GLN A 40 -25.92 -15.88 5.06
N MET A 41 -24.73 -16.20 5.58
CA MET A 41 -24.42 -16.04 7.01
C MET A 41 -24.39 -14.57 7.42
N ALA A 42 -23.80 -13.70 6.60
CA ALA A 42 -23.84 -12.26 6.85
C ALA A 42 -25.28 -11.73 6.94
N LYS A 43 -26.17 -12.20 6.06
CA LYS A 43 -27.59 -11.84 6.10
C LYS A 43 -28.31 -12.39 7.33
N SER A 44 -28.09 -13.66 7.69
CA SER A 44 -28.74 -14.28 8.86
C SER A 44 -28.30 -13.64 10.18
N MET A 45 -27.05 -13.20 10.27
CA MET A 45 -26.51 -12.55 11.45
C MET A 45 -26.82 -11.05 11.53
N GLY A 46 -27.50 -10.46 10.53
CA GLY A 46 -27.81 -9.02 10.52
C GLY A 46 -26.59 -8.13 10.29
N PHE A 47 -25.64 -8.57 9.47
CA PHE A 47 -24.50 -7.76 9.06
C PHE A 47 -24.95 -6.53 8.26
N ASP A 48 -24.44 -5.36 8.62
CA ASP A 48 -24.73 -4.12 7.90
C ASP A 48 -23.85 -4.00 6.64
N PHE A 49 -24.45 -4.27 5.49
CA PHE A 49 -23.78 -4.19 4.19
C PHE A 49 -23.43 -2.76 3.77
N ASN A 50 -24.03 -1.72 4.38
CA ASN A 50 -23.68 -0.33 4.09
C ASN A 50 -22.28 0.04 4.60
N ARG A 51 -21.72 -0.75 5.55
CA ARG A 51 -20.35 -0.59 6.05
C ARG A 51 -19.30 -1.19 5.13
N ILE A 52 -19.70 -1.89 4.06
CA ILE A 52 -18.77 -2.39 3.06
C ILE A 52 -18.21 -1.17 2.33
N LYS A 53 -17.07 -0.68 2.82
CA LYS A 53 -16.32 0.40 2.19
C LYS A 53 -16.20 0.04 0.72
N HIS A 54 -16.69 0.95 -0.14
CA HIS A 54 -16.52 0.84 -1.57
C HIS A 54 -15.11 0.34 -1.87
N PRO A 55 -14.97 -0.66 -2.77
CA PRO A 55 -13.66 -1.18 -3.10
C PRO A 55 -12.75 0.01 -3.35
N HIS A 56 -11.58 0.05 -2.72
CA HIS A 56 -10.54 1.05 -2.97
C HIS A 56 -10.26 1.04 -4.49
N ARG A 57 -11.08 1.76 -5.23
CA ARG A 57 -11.00 1.89 -6.67
C ARG A 57 -9.92 2.92 -6.83
N ARG A 58 -8.75 2.48 -7.29
CA ARG A 58 -7.61 3.36 -7.50
C ARG A 58 -8.08 4.52 -8.38
N ARG A 59 -7.82 5.76 -7.95
CA ARG A 59 -8.17 6.97 -8.70
C ARG A 59 -7.36 7.09 -10.00
N HIS A 60 -6.20 6.43 -10.06
CA HIS A 60 -5.31 6.44 -11.22
C HIS A 60 -4.84 5.02 -11.57
N ALA A 61 -4.77 4.73 -12.88
CA ALA A 61 -4.07 3.55 -13.38
C ALA A 61 -2.58 3.67 -13.03
N ARG A 62 -1.93 2.54 -12.74
CA ARG A 62 -0.48 2.52 -12.49
C ARG A 62 0.21 1.88 -13.68
N ALA A 63 1.24 2.53 -14.19
CA ALA A 63 2.14 1.88 -15.14
C ALA A 63 3.07 0.98 -14.34
N THR A 64 3.11 -0.31 -14.66
CA THR A 64 4.11 -1.23 -14.11
C THR A 64 5.46 -0.81 -14.65
N SER A 65 6.42 -0.60 -13.77
CA SER A 65 7.76 -0.16 -14.10
C SER A 65 8.77 -0.98 -13.29
N HIS A 66 10.01 -1.08 -13.76
CA HIS A 66 11.09 -1.68 -12.99
C HIS A 66 12.28 -0.74 -13.07
N VAL A 67 12.17 0.39 -12.37
CA VAL A 67 13.15 1.48 -12.45
C VAL A 67 14.01 1.46 -11.19
N PRO A 68 15.31 1.14 -11.28
CA PRO A 68 16.24 1.31 -10.18
C PRO A 68 16.21 2.76 -9.70
N SER A 69 16.13 2.97 -8.41
CA SER A 69 15.92 4.30 -7.84
C SER A 69 16.69 4.47 -6.54
N GLU A 70 17.03 5.70 -6.26
CA GLU A 70 17.51 6.14 -4.96
C GLU A 70 16.32 6.49 -4.08
N VAL A 71 16.37 6.03 -2.83
CA VAL A 71 15.38 6.33 -1.80
C VAL A 71 16.04 7.17 -0.72
N LEU A 72 15.40 8.26 -0.34
CA LEU A 72 15.85 9.17 0.71
C LEU A 72 14.84 9.15 1.84
N ILE A 73 15.31 8.97 3.08
CA ILE A 73 14.48 8.97 4.27
C ILE A 73 14.67 10.29 5.00
N TYR A 74 13.60 11.05 5.15
CA TYR A 74 13.63 12.33 5.86
C TYR A 74 12.86 12.24 7.17
N SER A 75 13.35 12.95 8.19
CA SER A 75 12.56 13.20 9.39
C SER A 75 11.30 14.00 9.05
N ARG A 76 10.33 14.03 9.97
CA ARG A 76 9.15 14.91 9.85
C ARG A 76 9.54 16.39 9.67
N ALA A 77 10.69 16.81 10.19
CA ALA A 77 11.21 18.16 10.06
C ALA A 77 11.87 18.43 8.68
N GLY A 78 11.95 17.42 7.81
CA GLY A 78 12.55 17.53 6.48
C GLY A 78 14.06 17.32 6.44
N THR A 79 14.68 16.94 7.56
CA THR A 79 16.12 16.61 7.63
C THR A 79 16.36 15.24 7.02
N LEU A 80 17.33 15.12 6.11
CA LEU A 80 17.74 13.82 5.57
C LEU A 80 18.36 12.97 6.69
N ILE A 81 17.78 11.80 6.94
CA ILE A 81 18.26 10.83 7.92
C ILE A 81 19.20 9.85 7.22
N GLU A 82 18.77 9.30 6.09
CA GLU A 82 19.48 8.22 5.43
C GLU A 82 19.13 8.14 3.94
N GLN A 83 20.03 7.56 3.16
CA GLN A 83 19.90 7.35 1.73
C GLN A 83 20.22 5.90 1.38
N GLY A 84 19.44 5.32 0.46
CA GLY A 84 19.60 3.94 0.04
C GLY A 84 19.10 3.68 -1.37
N ALA A 85 18.83 2.41 -1.66
CA ALA A 85 18.36 1.96 -2.97
C ALA A 85 16.96 1.35 -2.89
N ALA A 86 16.21 1.45 -3.99
CA ALA A 86 14.92 0.80 -4.16
C ALA A 86 14.63 0.54 -5.65
N ILE A 87 13.57 -0.22 -5.92
CA ILE A 87 13.01 -0.39 -7.27
C ILE A 87 11.59 0.17 -7.28
N ILE A 88 11.32 1.12 -8.18
CA ILE A 88 9.95 1.57 -8.45
C ILE A 88 9.25 0.51 -9.28
N ARG A 89 8.29 -0.20 -8.65
CA ARG A 89 7.48 -1.25 -9.30
C ARG A 89 6.30 -0.69 -10.08
N ASP A 90 5.71 0.38 -9.56
CA ASP A 90 4.64 1.06 -10.24
C ASP A 90 4.59 2.53 -9.78
N MET A 91 4.10 3.39 -10.67
CA MET A 91 3.97 4.81 -10.42
C MET A 91 2.68 5.35 -11.03
N SER A 92 2.13 6.37 -10.39
CA SER A 92 0.96 7.13 -10.78
C SER A 92 1.18 8.60 -10.41
N PRO A 93 0.37 9.54 -10.92
CA PRO A 93 0.50 10.94 -10.54
C PRO A 93 0.39 11.22 -9.04
N GLY A 94 -0.29 10.34 -8.27
CA GLY A 94 -0.49 10.51 -6.83
C GLY A 94 0.40 9.65 -5.95
N GLY A 95 1.30 8.82 -6.51
CA GLY A 95 2.14 7.96 -5.68
C GLY A 95 2.83 6.82 -6.43
N ALA A 96 3.66 6.09 -5.70
CA ALA A 96 4.47 5.00 -6.22
C ALA A 96 4.53 3.80 -5.26
N LEU A 97 4.84 2.63 -5.81
CA LEU A 97 5.18 1.43 -5.05
C LEU A 97 6.67 1.15 -5.20
N LEU A 98 7.38 1.17 -4.08
CA LEU A 98 8.78 0.83 -3.97
C LEU A 98 8.92 -0.58 -3.45
N SER A 99 9.82 -1.36 -4.04
CA SER A 99 10.20 -2.67 -3.54
C SER A 99 11.71 -2.79 -3.43
N ASP A 100 12.15 -3.78 -2.65
CA ASP A 100 13.57 -4.03 -2.45
C ASP A 100 14.27 -2.79 -1.88
N VAL A 101 13.61 -2.18 -0.88
CA VAL A 101 14.14 -1.01 -0.19
C VAL A 101 15.31 -1.46 0.68
N GLN A 102 16.49 -0.95 0.37
CA GLN A 102 17.75 -1.27 1.04
C GLN A 102 18.34 0.02 1.59
N LEU A 103 18.36 0.11 2.92
CA LEU A 103 18.97 1.20 3.67
C LEU A 103 20.25 0.69 4.33
N PRO A 104 21.33 1.50 4.41
CA PRO A 104 22.56 1.12 5.11
C PRO A 104 22.34 0.59 6.53
N SER A 105 21.42 1.17 7.29
CA SER A 105 21.04 0.77 8.65
C SER A 105 20.17 -0.49 8.71
N ALA A 106 19.67 -0.96 7.56
CA ALA A 106 18.65 -2.00 7.45
C ALA A 106 17.39 -1.75 8.31
N SER A 107 17.13 -0.50 8.68
CA SER A 107 16.06 -0.12 9.61
C SER A 107 15.26 1.07 9.10
N LEU A 108 14.00 1.17 9.51
CA LEU A 108 13.15 2.34 9.23
C LEU A 108 12.89 3.11 10.52
N PRO A 109 12.74 4.45 10.46
CA PRO A 109 12.40 5.24 11.63
C PRO A 109 11.06 4.80 12.26
N ILE A 110 11.01 4.76 13.59
CA ILE A 110 9.78 4.47 14.35
C ILE A 110 8.80 5.66 14.35
N HIS A 111 9.31 6.87 14.15
CA HIS A 111 8.52 8.09 14.07
C HIS A 111 8.12 8.39 12.62
N PRO A 112 7.04 9.14 12.38
CA PRO A 112 6.64 9.54 11.03
C PRO A 112 7.80 10.16 10.25
N PHE A 113 8.02 9.66 9.04
CA PHE A 113 9.08 10.08 8.13
C PHE A 113 8.54 10.31 6.73
N LEU A 114 9.28 11.05 5.91
CA LEU A 114 8.99 11.24 4.50
C LEU A 114 9.96 10.41 3.67
N VAL A 115 9.51 10.03 2.48
CA VAL A 115 10.30 9.29 1.51
C VAL A 115 10.50 10.17 0.29
N GLY A 116 11.75 10.49 -0.03
CA GLY A 116 12.16 11.05 -1.31
C GLY A 116 12.53 9.95 -2.29
N LEU A 117 12.24 10.17 -3.56
CA LEU A 117 12.48 9.21 -4.63
C LEU A 117 13.19 9.89 -5.80
N ARG A 118 14.26 9.27 -6.31
CA ARG A 118 14.97 9.70 -7.53
C ARG A 118 15.20 8.49 -8.44
N ALA A 119 14.69 8.54 -9.67
CA ALA A 119 14.85 7.48 -10.66
C ALA A 119 16.29 7.44 -11.25
N LYS A 120 16.81 6.25 -11.56
CA LYS A 120 18.09 6.05 -12.27
C LYS A 120 17.89 5.40 -13.65
N PRO A 121 18.70 5.77 -14.67
CA PRO A 121 19.54 6.98 -14.73
C PRO A 121 18.67 8.23 -14.63
N PRO A 122 19.20 9.41 -14.24
CA PRO A 122 18.38 10.58 -13.91
C PRO A 122 17.77 11.15 -15.20
N THR A 123 16.68 10.56 -15.66
CA THR A 123 15.82 11.12 -16.71
C THR A 123 14.94 12.23 -16.15
N LEU A 124 14.76 12.28 -14.83
CA LEU A 124 14.19 13.41 -14.09
C LEU A 124 15.14 13.80 -12.96
N THR A 125 15.63 15.04 -12.99
CA THR A 125 16.43 15.68 -11.93
C THR A 125 15.61 16.02 -10.69
N SER A 126 14.28 15.83 -10.74
CA SER A 126 13.38 16.19 -9.66
C SER A 126 13.16 15.03 -8.69
N GLU A 127 13.45 15.31 -7.42
CA GLU A 127 13.03 14.44 -6.32
C GLU A 127 11.52 14.57 -6.12
N VAL A 128 10.84 13.43 -5.99
CA VAL A 128 9.44 13.41 -5.57
C VAL A 128 9.37 12.94 -4.12
N ARG A 129 8.68 13.70 -3.28
CA ARG A 129 8.51 13.38 -1.86
C ARG A 129 7.11 12.83 -1.61
N GLY A 130 7.02 11.86 -0.71
CA GLY A 130 5.77 11.25 -0.32
C GLY A 130 5.75 10.76 1.12
N ARG A 131 4.55 10.52 1.63
CA ARG A 131 4.32 9.85 2.91
C ARG A 131 4.11 8.35 2.70
N VAL A 132 4.56 7.54 3.64
CA VAL A 132 4.29 6.10 3.62
C VAL A 132 2.81 5.85 3.95
N VAL A 133 2.10 5.21 3.03
CA VAL A 133 0.70 4.78 3.20
C VAL A 133 0.55 3.27 3.31
N ARG A 134 1.61 2.52 2.98
CA ARG A 134 1.69 1.07 3.16
C ARG A 134 3.13 0.66 3.41
N LEU A 135 3.32 -0.22 4.39
CA LEU A 135 4.59 -0.87 4.70
C LEU A 135 4.34 -2.37 4.70
N GLU A 136 5.17 -3.12 3.98
CA GLU A 136 5.20 -4.58 4.06
C GLU A 136 6.63 -5.04 4.29
N THR A 137 6.83 -5.78 5.38
CA THR A 137 8.11 -6.36 5.78
C THR A 137 7.98 -7.87 5.67
N GLY A 138 8.34 -8.41 4.51
CA GLY A 138 8.45 -9.84 4.26
C GLY A 138 9.91 -10.23 4.00
N SER A 139 10.14 -11.03 2.97
CA SER A 139 11.52 -11.29 2.46
C SER A 139 12.21 -10.03 1.92
N LYS A 140 11.44 -9.01 1.52
CA LYS A 140 11.91 -7.69 1.10
C LYS A 140 11.00 -6.62 1.67
N VAL A 141 11.58 -5.45 1.97
CA VAL A 141 10.81 -4.28 2.38
C VAL A 141 10.14 -3.66 1.15
N THR A 142 8.84 -3.44 1.26
CA THR A 142 8.01 -2.79 0.24
C THR A 142 7.28 -1.60 0.85
N LEU A 143 7.36 -0.45 0.17
CA LEU A 143 6.73 0.81 0.59
C LEU A 143 5.75 1.29 -0.47
N GLY A 144 4.50 1.50 -0.07
CA GLY A 144 3.57 2.32 -0.84
C GLY A 144 3.67 3.76 -0.36
N ILE A 145 4.00 4.67 -1.27
CA ILE A 145 4.09 6.10 -0.96
C ILE A 145 3.02 6.88 -1.70
N GLU A 146 2.44 7.87 -1.03
CA GLU A 146 1.55 8.87 -1.59
C GLU A 146 2.32 10.18 -1.71
N PHE A 147 2.36 10.75 -2.93
CA PHE A 147 3.10 11.98 -3.18
C PHE A 147 2.43 13.16 -2.47
N MET A 148 3.25 14.04 -1.92
CA MET A 148 2.80 15.35 -1.41
C MET A 148 2.96 16.36 -2.56
N ASP A 149 2.08 17.35 -2.65
CA ASP A 149 1.95 18.23 -3.82
C ASP A 149 3.29 18.76 -4.38
N GLY A 150 3.50 18.50 -5.68
CA GLY A 150 4.55 19.08 -6.54
C GLY A 150 5.97 18.50 -6.39
N PRO A 151 6.75 18.35 -7.48
CA PRO A 151 8.17 18.06 -7.38
C PRO A 151 8.87 19.16 -6.57
N VAL A 152 9.59 18.78 -5.52
CA VAL A 152 10.42 19.73 -4.76
C VAL A 152 11.68 19.93 -5.59
N ALA A 153 11.89 21.16 -6.08
CA ALA A 153 13.12 21.51 -6.77
C ALA A 153 14.31 21.16 -5.85
N ALA A 154 15.22 20.32 -6.35
CA ALA A 154 16.43 19.98 -5.64
C ALA A 154 17.18 21.29 -5.35
N THR A 155 17.25 21.69 -4.09
CA THR A 155 18.08 22.82 -3.67
C THR A 155 19.53 22.33 -3.75
N VAL A 156 20.27 22.90 -4.70
CA VAL A 156 21.71 22.71 -4.90
C VAL A 156 22.47 23.32 -3.73
#